data_AF-A0A0J7XUE1-F1
#
_entry.id   AF-A0A0J7XUE1-F1
#
_cell.length_a   1.000
_cell.length_b   1.000
_cell.length_c   1.000
_cell.angle_alpha   90.00
_cell.angle_beta   90.00
_cell.angle_gamma   90.00
#
_symmetry.space_group_name_H-M   'P 1'
#
loop_
_entity.id
_entity.type
_entity.pdbx_description
1 polymer ?
#
loop_
_entity_poly.entity_id
_entity_poly.type
_entity_poly.pdbx_seq_one_letter_code
_entity_poly.pdbx_strand_id
1 'polypeptide(L)'
;MITTSPPGSIAMPNRMSAVLALAAAVGLAVPVSAQREYRNEIRNEMGRCSADKGPGLMVTVDGIKASSGKVRVQAYRANAGEWLVKGKWLSRIEVPARAGSMSFCVPLPASGRYGVAVRHDVNGNGETDIRTDGGAMSNNPSINIFNLGKPSYTKVGVPVGGSVKSIRIQMKYM
;
A
#
# COMPACT_ATOMS: atom_id res chain seq x y z
N MET A 1 -88.16 15.45 13.92
CA MET A 1 -87.01 16.31 13.57
C MET A 1 -85.82 15.74 14.32
N ILE A 2 -84.85 15.15 13.59
CA ILE A 2 -83.44 14.85 14.00
C ILE A 2 -83.37 13.86 15.21
N THR A 3 -82.76 12.68 15.22
CA THR A 3 -81.62 12.08 14.50
C THR A 3 -81.54 10.59 14.90
N THR A 4 -81.48 9.71 13.89
CA THR A 4 -80.94 8.32 13.77
C THR A 4 -80.69 7.40 14.99
N SER A 5 -81.33 6.22 14.97
CA SER A 5 -80.94 4.92 15.56
C SER A 5 -80.08 4.09 14.53
N PRO A 6 -79.78 2.78 14.71
CA PRO A 6 -78.97 2.03 15.70
C PRO A 6 -77.79 1.24 15.01
N PRO A 7 -77.58 -0.10 15.16
CA PRO A 7 -76.62 -0.82 16.03
C PRO A 7 -75.53 -1.65 15.27
N GLY A 8 -74.68 -2.38 16.00
CA GLY A 8 -73.82 -3.48 15.50
C GLY A 8 -72.32 -3.29 15.84
N SER A 9 -71.47 -4.30 16.05
CA SER A 9 -71.52 -5.70 15.62
C SER A 9 -70.57 -6.57 16.45
N ILE A 10 -71.07 -7.77 16.79
CA ILE A 10 -70.47 -9.10 16.68
C ILE A 10 -68.93 -9.17 16.55
N ALA A 11 -68.29 -9.76 17.57
CA ALA A 11 -66.90 -10.21 17.54
C ALA A 11 -66.81 -11.74 17.35
N MET A 12 -65.88 -12.17 16.50
CA MET A 12 -65.50 -13.55 16.17
C MET A 12 -64.06 -13.48 15.62
N PRO A 13 -63.27 -14.57 15.49
CA PRO A 13 -63.10 -15.78 16.30
C PRO A 13 -61.63 -16.02 16.75
N ASN A 14 -61.52 -17.03 17.63
CA ASN A 14 -60.37 -17.84 18.02
C ASN A 14 -59.44 -18.27 16.87
N ARG A 15 -58.11 -18.06 16.94
CA ARG A 15 -57.08 -18.85 16.21
C ARG A 15 -55.72 -18.91 16.90
N MET A 16 -55.36 -20.14 17.27
CA MET A 16 -54.09 -20.84 16.98
C MET A 16 -52.78 -20.28 17.58
N SER A 17 -52.27 -21.00 18.57
CA SER A 17 -50.88 -20.98 19.02
C SER A 17 -49.91 -21.24 17.87
N ALA A 18 -49.00 -20.30 17.63
CA ALA A 18 -47.79 -20.51 16.82
C ALA A 18 -46.58 -20.28 17.72
N VAL A 19 -45.84 -21.36 17.99
CA VAL A 19 -44.57 -21.34 18.71
C VAL A 19 -43.54 -20.63 17.83
N LEU A 20 -43.10 -19.43 18.24
CA LEU A 20 -41.96 -18.74 17.63
C LEU A 20 -40.67 -19.47 18.02
N ALA A 21 -40.05 -20.15 17.07
CA ALA A 21 -38.66 -20.59 17.19
C ALA A 21 -37.73 -19.38 16.93
N LEU A 22 -37.11 -18.84 17.98
CA LEU A 22 -36.02 -17.87 17.85
C LEU A 22 -34.75 -18.60 17.42
N ALA A 23 -34.38 -18.51 16.15
CA ALA A 23 -33.05 -18.87 15.67
C ALA A 23 -32.10 -17.67 15.89
N ALA A 24 -31.35 -17.69 16.98
CA ALA A 24 -30.25 -16.74 17.21
C ALA A 24 -29.04 -17.15 16.36
N ALA A 25 -28.87 -16.56 15.18
CA ALA A 25 -27.64 -16.68 14.40
C ALA A 25 -26.56 -15.79 15.03
N VAL A 26 -25.65 -16.39 15.79
CA VAL A 26 -24.45 -15.74 16.32
C VAL A 26 -23.51 -15.44 15.15
N GLY A 27 -23.44 -14.18 14.73
CA GLY A 27 -22.50 -13.73 13.72
C GLY A 27 -21.06 -13.79 14.23
N LEU A 28 -20.26 -14.70 13.69
CA LEU A 28 -18.80 -14.71 13.89
C LEU A 28 -18.20 -13.48 13.20
N ALA A 29 -17.94 -12.42 13.95
CA ALA A 29 -17.13 -11.30 13.50
C ALA A 29 -15.67 -11.75 13.39
N VAL A 30 -15.25 -12.20 12.20
CA VAL A 30 -13.84 -12.44 11.90
C VAL A 30 -13.15 -11.08 11.74
N PRO A 31 -12.05 -10.77 12.48
CA PRO A 31 -11.36 -9.50 12.30
C PRO A 31 -10.66 -9.45 10.93
N VAL A 32 -11.18 -8.63 10.01
CA VAL A 32 -10.63 -8.37 8.66
C VAL A 32 -9.45 -7.37 8.73
N SER A 33 -8.45 -7.61 9.58
CA SER A 33 -7.32 -6.66 9.74
C SER A 33 -5.97 -7.15 9.21
N ALA A 34 -5.80 -8.46 8.92
CA ALA A 34 -4.50 -9.01 8.51
C ALA A 34 -4.22 -9.01 6.99
N GLN A 35 -5.20 -8.71 6.14
CA GLN A 35 -5.06 -8.81 4.67
C GLN A 35 -4.55 -7.54 3.97
N ARG A 36 -4.33 -6.42 4.69
CA ARG A 36 -4.01 -5.10 4.07
C ARG A 36 -2.58 -4.62 4.24
N GLU A 37 -1.64 -5.46 4.68
CA GLU A 37 -0.25 -5.03 4.86
C GLU A 37 0.52 -4.91 3.54
N TYR A 38 0.17 -5.74 2.55
CA TYR A 38 0.79 -5.75 1.23
C TYR A 38 -0.13 -5.14 0.17
N ARG A 39 0.48 -4.75 -0.94
CA ARG A 39 -0.20 -4.18 -2.10
C ARG A 39 -0.92 -2.86 -1.82
N ASN A 40 -0.38 -2.04 -0.93
CA ASN A 40 -0.96 -0.74 -0.59
C ASN A 40 -0.47 0.38 -1.54
N GLU A 41 -1.28 0.76 -2.52
CA GLU A 41 -0.97 1.93 -3.36
C GLU A 41 -1.34 3.21 -2.63
N ILE A 42 -0.40 4.15 -2.57
CA ILE A 42 -0.57 5.42 -1.85
C ILE A 42 -0.11 6.59 -2.71
N ARG A 43 -0.67 7.76 -2.43
CA ARG A 43 -0.19 9.02 -3.03
C ARG A 43 1.12 9.45 -2.38
N ASN A 44 1.92 10.21 -3.11
CA ASN A 44 3.11 10.84 -2.54
C ASN A 44 2.72 12.04 -1.65
N GLU A 45 2.54 11.79 -0.36
CA GLU A 45 2.13 12.80 0.62
C GLU A 45 3.25 13.01 1.65
N MET A 46 4.05 14.06 1.46
CA MET A 46 5.25 14.32 2.26
C MET A 46 4.96 14.43 3.77
N GLY A 47 3.79 14.97 4.14
CA GLY A 47 3.37 15.13 5.53
C GLY A 47 3.20 13.82 6.29
N ARG A 48 3.08 12.68 5.61
CA ARG A 48 3.01 11.35 6.24
C ARG A 48 4.35 10.89 6.82
N CYS A 49 5.44 11.57 6.49
CA CYS A 49 6.79 11.31 7.01
C CYS A 49 7.23 12.48 7.87
N SER A 50 6.39 12.84 8.84
CA SER A 50 6.70 13.77 9.93
C SER A 50 7.10 12.98 11.18
N ALA A 51 7.85 13.59 12.10
CA ALA A 51 8.40 12.91 13.28
C ALA A 51 7.33 12.25 14.18
N ASP A 52 6.10 12.77 14.18
CA ASP A 52 4.94 12.30 14.94
C ASP A 52 4.14 11.18 14.26
N LYS A 53 4.47 10.81 13.01
CA LYS A 53 3.70 9.82 12.22
C LYS A 53 4.21 8.39 12.33
N GLY A 54 5.23 8.16 13.15
CA GLY A 54 5.82 6.84 13.38
C GLY A 54 6.91 6.46 12.35
N PRO A 55 7.17 5.16 12.17
CA PRO A 55 8.21 4.66 11.28
C PRO A 55 7.96 5.05 9.82
N GLY A 56 9.00 5.52 9.13
CA GLY A 56 8.89 5.87 7.72
C GLY A 56 10.24 6.14 7.08
N LEU A 57 10.26 6.19 5.76
CA LEU A 57 11.41 6.59 4.96
C LEU A 57 11.09 7.85 4.18
N MET A 58 11.89 8.89 4.38
CA MET A 58 11.96 10.04 3.48
C MET A 58 12.99 9.74 2.39
N VAL A 59 12.53 9.39 1.20
CA VAL A 59 13.38 8.90 0.11
C VAL A 59 13.61 10.02 -0.90
N THR A 60 14.84 10.48 -1.05
CA THR A 60 15.23 11.31 -2.19
C THR A 60 15.82 10.44 -3.27
N VAL A 61 15.26 10.51 -4.48
CA VAL A 61 15.72 9.79 -5.67
C VAL A 61 16.42 10.78 -6.57
N ASP A 62 17.70 10.54 -6.82
CA ASP A 62 18.58 11.37 -7.63
C ASP A 62 18.83 10.77 -9.01
N GLY A 63 19.12 11.64 -9.98
CA GLY A 63 19.56 11.25 -11.32
C GLY A 63 18.44 10.72 -12.23
N ILE A 64 17.19 11.13 -12.01
CA ILE A 64 16.09 10.79 -12.93
C ILE A 64 16.40 11.41 -14.30
N LYS A 65 16.53 10.56 -15.33
CA LYS A 65 17.09 10.95 -16.64
C LYS A 65 16.20 11.89 -17.45
N ALA A 66 14.88 11.76 -17.33
CA ALA A 66 13.91 12.50 -18.14
C ALA A 66 12.62 12.77 -17.35
N SER A 67 11.84 13.77 -17.79
CA SER A 67 10.50 14.07 -17.25
C SER A 67 9.38 13.34 -18.01
N SER A 68 9.72 12.30 -18.77
CA SER A 68 8.75 11.46 -19.48
C SER A 68 8.39 10.24 -18.65
N GLY A 69 7.18 9.71 -18.85
CA GLY A 69 6.75 8.50 -18.16
C GLY A 69 6.59 8.68 -16.65
N LYS A 70 6.96 7.67 -15.87
CA LYS A 70 6.60 7.59 -14.44
C LYS A 70 7.73 7.07 -13.56
N VAL A 71 7.81 7.61 -12.35
CA VAL A 71 8.65 7.07 -11.28
C VAL A 71 7.79 6.27 -10.31
N ARG A 72 8.16 5.01 -10.09
CA ARG A 72 7.55 4.11 -9.12
C ARG A 72 8.51 3.83 -7.97
N VAL A 73 8.07 4.06 -6.73
CA VAL A 73 8.80 3.74 -5.50
C VAL A 73 8.02 2.66 -4.75
N GLN A 74 8.71 1.58 -4.35
CA GLN A 74 8.12 0.47 -3.60
C GLN A 74 8.97 0.13 -2.38
N ALA A 75 8.33 -0.06 -1.23
CA ALA A 75 8.97 -0.59 -0.03
C ALA A 75 8.63 -2.07 0.19
N TYR A 76 9.60 -2.80 0.73
CA TYR A 76 9.51 -4.21 1.07
C TYR A 76 10.19 -4.44 2.41
N ARG A 77 9.79 -5.47 3.16
CA ARG A 77 10.64 -5.96 4.26
C ARG A 77 11.93 -6.53 3.66
N ALA A 78 13.07 -6.18 4.25
CA ALA A 78 14.38 -6.62 3.78
C ALA A 78 14.71 -8.02 4.34
N ASN A 79 14.00 -9.04 3.84
CA ASN A 79 14.25 -10.44 4.13
C ASN A 79 14.09 -11.30 2.85
N ALA A 80 14.58 -12.55 2.90
CA ALA A 80 14.59 -13.44 1.73
C ALA A 80 13.19 -13.79 1.19
N GLY A 81 12.17 -13.82 2.03
CA GLY A 81 10.81 -14.22 1.66
C GLY A 81 9.95 -13.10 1.08
N GLU A 82 10.42 -11.86 1.10
CA GLU A 82 9.61 -10.69 0.74
C GLU A 82 10.29 -9.73 -0.23
N TRP A 83 11.62 -9.60 -0.16
CA TRP A 83 12.35 -8.66 -1.00
C TRP A 83 12.15 -8.95 -2.50
N LEU A 84 11.55 -7.99 -3.21
CA LEU A 84 11.19 -8.09 -4.64
C LEU A 84 10.29 -9.29 -5.00
N VAL A 85 9.65 -9.93 -4.02
CA VAL A 85 8.67 -10.97 -4.26
C VAL A 85 7.37 -10.33 -4.77
N LYS A 86 6.80 -10.91 -5.83
CA LYS A 86 5.59 -10.38 -6.46
C LYS A 86 4.45 -10.28 -5.43
N GLY A 87 3.86 -9.10 -5.32
CA GLY A 87 2.74 -8.85 -4.41
C GLY A 87 3.11 -8.73 -2.91
N LYS A 88 4.41 -8.74 -2.57
CA LYS A 88 4.94 -8.53 -1.20
C LYS A 88 5.48 -7.11 -0.95
N TRP A 89 5.26 -6.19 -1.87
CA TRP A 89 5.50 -4.78 -1.59
C TRP A 89 4.48 -4.28 -0.57
N LEU A 90 4.95 -3.52 0.41
CA LEU A 90 4.15 -2.95 1.49
C LEU A 90 3.40 -1.73 0.95
N SER A 91 4.15 -0.74 0.47
CA SER A 91 3.63 0.49 -0.13
C SER A 91 4.19 0.70 -1.53
N ARG A 92 3.36 1.27 -2.42
CA ARG A 92 3.74 1.70 -3.76
C ARG A 92 3.27 3.12 -4.00
N ILE A 93 4.19 3.93 -4.51
CA ILE A 93 3.91 5.29 -4.98
C ILE A 93 4.26 5.32 -6.45
N GLU A 94 3.39 5.89 -7.28
CA GLU A 94 3.66 6.12 -8.70
C GLU A 94 3.23 7.53 -9.06
N VAL A 95 4.14 8.29 -9.67
CA VAL A 95 3.92 9.70 -10.04
C VAL A 95 4.57 10.01 -11.40
N PRO A 96 4.12 11.04 -12.12
CA PRO A 96 4.81 11.52 -13.31
C PRO A 96 6.28 11.85 -13.00
N ALA A 97 7.18 11.43 -13.87
CA ALA A 97 8.61 11.67 -13.68
C ALA A 97 8.95 13.16 -13.80
N ARG A 98 9.96 13.58 -13.03
CA ARG A 98 10.62 14.87 -13.20
C ARG A 98 12.12 14.62 -13.22
N ALA A 99 12.79 15.09 -14.26
CA ALA A 99 14.23 14.95 -14.39
C ALA A 99 14.97 15.58 -13.19
N GLY A 100 16.14 15.03 -12.87
CA GLY A 100 16.93 15.46 -11.72
C GLY A 100 16.58 14.68 -10.46
N SER A 101 16.03 15.36 -9.46
CA SER A 101 15.78 14.80 -8.13
C SER A 101 14.29 14.90 -7.73
N MET A 102 13.76 13.82 -7.15
CA MET A 102 12.41 13.78 -6.59
C MET A 102 12.43 13.22 -5.16
N SER A 103 11.53 13.69 -4.30
CA SER A 103 11.40 13.18 -2.93
C SER A 103 10.07 12.50 -2.70
N PHE A 104 10.10 11.44 -1.89
CA PHE A 104 8.97 10.56 -1.62
C PHE A 104 8.87 10.29 -0.13
N CYS A 105 7.67 10.37 0.41
CA CYS A 105 7.39 9.84 1.73
C CYS A 105 6.87 8.42 1.63
N VAL A 106 7.56 7.48 2.29
CA VAL A 106 7.22 6.06 2.32
C VAL A 106 6.96 5.62 3.76
N PRO A 107 5.70 5.67 4.24
CA PRO A 107 5.32 5.19 5.57
C PRO A 107 5.56 3.68 5.71
N LEU A 108 5.94 3.25 6.91
CA LEU A 108 6.24 1.85 7.23
C LEU A 108 5.36 1.35 8.38
N PRO A 109 4.95 0.07 8.37
CA PRO A 109 4.01 -0.45 9.36
C PRO A 109 4.59 -0.57 10.77
N ALA A 110 5.91 -0.70 10.89
CA ALA A 110 6.61 -0.88 12.16
C ALA A 110 8.10 -0.50 12.05
N SER A 111 8.80 -0.51 13.18
CA SER A 111 10.26 -0.54 13.19
C SER A 111 10.76 -1.85 12.57
N GLY A 112 11.88 -1.81 11.86
CA GLY A 112 12.41 -3.00 11.18
C GLY A 112 13.47 -2.68 10.13
N ARG A 113 13.75 -3.67 9.27
CA ARG A 113 14.66 -3.52 8.12
C ARG A 113 13.87 -3.55 6.84
N TYR A 114 14.07 -2.54 6.00
CA TYR A 114 13.30 -2.35 4.77
C TYR A 114 14.20 -2.08 3.57
N GLY A 115 13.80 -2.60 2.42
CA GLY A 115 14.39 -2.27 1.14
C GLY A 115 13.44 -1.38 0.34
N VAL A 116 13.98 -0.39 -0.36
CA VAL A 116 13.24 0.45 -1.30
C VAL A 116 13.73 0.14 -2.71
N ALA A 117 12.80 -0.12 -3.62
CA ALA A 117 13.07 -0.28 -5.04
C ALA A 117 12.42 0.86 -5.82
N VAL A 118 13.18 1.48 -6.71
CA VAL A 118 12.74 2.57 -7.56
C VAL A 118 12.87 2.16 -9.02
N ARG A 119 11.83 2.44 -9.81
CA ARG A 119 11.84 2.27 -11.26
C ARG A 119 11.45 3.59 -11.92
N HIS A 120 12.17 3.96 -12.98
CA HIS A 120 11.77 5.00 -13.92
C HIS A 120 11.32 4.31 -15.22
N ASP A 121 10.02 4.23 -15.41
CA ASP A 121 9.38 3.78 -16.65
C ASP A 121 9.38 4.96 -17.63
N VAL A 122 10.35 4.99 -18.55
CA VAL A 122 10.62 6.19 -19.36
C VAL A 122 9.55 6.41 -20.43
N ASN A 123 9.06 5.32 -21.02
CA ASN A 123 8.07 5.34 -22.10
C ASN A 123 6.62 5.24 -21.56
N GLY A 124 6.44 4.84 -20.30
CA GLY A 124 5.15 4.80 -19.63
C GLY A 124 4.27 3.60 -20.02
N ASN A 125 4.84 2.54 -20.60
CA ASN A 125 4.10 1.37 -21.04
C ASN A 125 3.76 0.40 -19.89
N GLY A 126 4.33 0.58 -18.70
CA GLY A 126 4.15 -0.29 -17.54
C GLY A 126 5.00 -1.57 -17.55
N GLU A 127 5.63 -1.91 -18.68
CA GLU A 127 6.47 -3.09 -18.90
C GLU A 127 7.93 -2.80 -18.53
N THR A 128 8.71 -3.81 -18.17
CA THR A 128 10.10 -3.56 -17.74
C THR A 128 11.04 -3.56 -18.93
N ASP A 129 11.43 -2.38 -19.40
CA ASP A 129 12.34 -2.20 -20.53
C ASP A 129 13.77 -1.95 -20.05
N ILE A 130 14.54 -3.02 -19.84
CA ILE A 130 15.88 -2.98 -19.21
C ILE A 130 16.86 -2.00 -19.90
N ARG A 131 16.70 -1.74 -21.21
CA ARG A 131 17.55 -0.84 -21.99
C ARG A 131 17.17 0.64 -21.89
N THR A 132 15.93 0.97 -21.52
CA THR A 132 15.44 2.34 -21.49
C THR A 132 15.08 2.78 -20.08
N ASP A 133 14.51 1.86 -19.30
CA ASP A 133 14.09 2.12 -17.93
C ASP A 133 15.28 2.31 -17.00
N GLY A 134 15.06 3.14 -15.99
CA GLY A 134 15.98 3.31 -14.88
C GLY A 134 15.60 2.42 -13.72
N GLY A 135 16.60 1.95 -12.97
CA GLY A 135 16.42 1.24 -11.72
C GLY A 135 17.31 1.78 -10.62
N ALA A 136 16.82 1.72 -9.38
CA ALA A 136 17.64 1.97 -8.20
C ALA A 136 17.11 1.23 -6.98
N MET A 137 17.96 1.06 -5.97
CA MET A 137 17.57 0.52 -4.67
C MET A 137 18.22 1.28 -3.52
N SER A 138 17.60 1.19 -2.34
CA SER A 138 18.19 1.69 -1.10
C SER A 138 19.60 1.14 -0.85
N ASN A 139 20.43 1.95 -0.20
CA ASN A 139 21.88 1.74 -0.01
C ASN A 139 22.73 1.73 -1.30
N ASN A 140 22.14 2.02 -2.47
CA ASN A 140 22.87 2.16 -3.75
C ASN A 140 23.88 1.03 -4.03
N PRO A 141 23.49 -0.26 -3.91
CA PRO A 141 24.39 -1.36 -4.21
C PRO A 141 24.85 -1.32 -5.66
N SER A 142 26.02 -1.87 -5.94
CA SER A 142 26.47 -2.10 -7.31
C SER A 142 25.47 -2.97 -8.07
N ILE A 143 24.93 -2.44 -9.16
CA ILE A 143 24.06 -3.17 -10.09
C ILE A 143 24.96 -3.66 -11.22
N ASN A 144 25.09 -4.97 -11.39
CA ASN A 144 25.81 -5.57 -12.50
C ASN A 144 24.93 -6.62 -13.19
N ILE A 145 25.28 -6.95 -14.44
CA ILE A 145 24.54 -7.91 -15.27
C ILE A 145 24.44 -9.30 -14.59
N PHE A 146 25.48 -9.69 -13.85
CA PHE A 146 25.56 -10.97 -13.14
C PHE A 146 24.57 -11.12 -11.98
N ASN A 147 24.05 -10.01 -11.45
CA ASN A 147 23.05 -10.02 -10.40
C ASN A 147 21.63 -9.74 -10.93
N LEU A 148 21.42 -9.77 -12.25
CA LEU A 148 20.13 -9.47 -12.90
C LEU A 148 19.48 -8.15 -12.41
N GLY A 149 20.30 -7.23 -11.90
CA GLY A 149 19.85 -6.03 -11.20
C GLY A 149 19.07 -6.21 -9.90
N LYS A 150 19.12 -7.37 -9.23
CA LYS A 150 18.42 -7.66 -7.96
C LYS A 150 19.39 -7.93 -6.79
N PRO A 151 20.01 -6.89 -6.21
CA PRO A 151 20.80 -6.98 -4.97
C PRO A 151 20.10 -7.77 -3.86
N SER A 152 20.88 -8.54 -3.08
CA SER A 152 20.37 -9.23 -1.89
C SER A 152 19.73 -8.25 -0.90
N TYR A 153 18.70 -8.70 -0.20
CA TYR A 153 18.00 -7.95 0.85
C TYR A 153 18.96 -7.43 1.94
N THR A 154 20.07 -8.14 2.19
CA THR A 154 21.09 -7.71 3.16
C THR A 154 21.82 -6.45 2.70
N LYS A 155 22.04 -6.28 1.39
CA LYS A 155 22.73 -5.11 0.81
C LYS A 155 21.82 -3.88 0.78
N VAL A 156 20.53 -4.06 0.47
CA VAL A 156 19.57 -2.94 0.35
C VAL A 156 18.90 -2.56 1.66
N GLY A 157 18.98 -3.41 2.68
CA GLY A 157 18.23 -3.25 3.92
C GLY A 157 18.66 -2.01 4.71
N VAL A 158 17.70 -1.11 4.94
CA VAL A 158 17.83 0.08 5.78
C VAL A 158 17.17 -0.22 7.13
N PRO A 159 17.89 -0.10 8.26
CA PRO A 159 17.26 -0.16 9.58
C PRO A 159 16.46 1.12 9.84
N VAL A 160 15.20 0.97 10.25
CA VAL A 160 14.26 2.04 10.59
C VAL A 160 13.71 1.77 11.99
N GLY A 161 13.80 2.78 12.86
CA GLY A 161 13.25 2.72 14.22
C GLY A 161 11.84 3.29 14.30
N GLY A 162 11.49 3.87 15.45
CA GLY A 162 10.16 4.44 15.70
C GLY A 162 9.86 5.76 14.96
N SER A 163 10.83 6.32 14.25
CA SER A 163 10.72 7.62 13.58
C SER A 163 11.09 7.53 12.10
N VAL A 164 10.81 8.62 11.38
CA VAL A 164 11.18 8.78 9.97
C VAL A 164 12.71 8.82 9.82
N LYS A 165 13.22 8.11 8.81
CA LYS A 165 14.63 8.13 8.41
C LYS A 165 14.77 8.61 6.98
N SER A 166 15.67 9.56 6.76
CA SER A 166 15.97 10.06 5.40
C SER A 166 17.04 9.20 4.72
N ILE A 167 16.83 8.88 3.44
CA ILE A 167 17.79 8.17 2.59
C ILE A 167 17.86 8.80 1.20
N ARG A 168 19.01 8.67 0.54
CA ARG A 168 19.18 9.03 -0.87
C ARG A 168 19.44 7.80 -1.73
N ILE A 169 18.78 7.74 -2.87
CA ILE A 169 18.84 6.64 -3.82
C ILE A 169 19.23 7.19 -5.19
N GLN A 170 20.25 6.63 -5.81
CA GLN A 170 20.79 7.08 -7.09
C GLN A 170 20.26 6.20 -8.22
N MET A 171 19.55 6.81 -9.17
CA MET A 171 19.12 6.15 -10.40
C MET A 171 20.30 5.66 -11.23
N LYS A 172 20.13 4.48 -11.81
CA LYS A 172 21.01 3.88 -12.81
C LYS A 172 20.20 3.59 -14.06
N TYR A 173 20.82 3.85 -15.20
CA TYR A 173 20.32 3.56 -16.53
C TYR A 173 21.42 2.80 -17.26
N MET A 174 21.03 1.94 -18.20
CA MET A 174 21.95 1.21 -19.09
C MET A 174 21.94 1.80 -20.50
#